data_AF-A0A085GBR1-F1
#
_entry.id   AF-A0A085GBR1-F1
#
_cell.length_a   1.000
_cell.length_b   1.000
_cell.length_c   1.000
_cell.angle_alpha   90.00
_cell.angle_beta   90.00
_cell.angle_gamma   90.00
#
_symmetry.space_group_name_H-M   'P 1'
#
loop_
_entity.id
_entity.type
_entity.pdbx_description
1 polymer ?
#
loop_
_entity_poly.entity_id
_entity_poly.type
_entity_poly.pdbx_seq_one_letter_code
_entity_poly.pdbx_strand_id
1 'polypeptide(L)' 'MPDLKRDILAVICKYIQIDPEMLNVQFEQKGDDISVLELNVTLPDTEEAPK' A
#
# COMPACT_ATOMS: atom_id res chain seq x y z
N MET A 1 -7.91 -12.46 3.92
CA MET A 1 -7.02 -12.06 2.81
C MET A 1 -5.93 -11.06 3.26
N PRO A 2 -5.12 -11.33 4.29
CA PRO A 2 -3.98 -10.46 4.66
C PRO A 2 -2.78 -10.59 3.71
N ASP A 3 -2.72 -11.67 2.93
CA ASP A 3 -1.57 -12.00 2.08
C ASP A 3 -1.43 -11.10 0.86
N LEU A 4 -2.53 -10.81 0.14
CA LEU A 4 -2.50 -9.93 -1.05
C LEU A 4 -1.99 -8.53 -0.71
N LYS A 5 -2.38 -8.04 0.46
CA LYS A 5 -1.99 -6.74 1.01
C LYS A 5 -0.48 -6.71 1.25
N ARG A 6 0.07 -7.74 1.88
CA ARG A 6 1.52 -7.90 2.11
C ARG A 6 2.30 -8.03 0.80
N ASP A 7 1.76 -8.72 -0.18
CA ASP A 7 2.41 -8.90 -1.49
C ASP A 7 2.55 -7.57 -2.24
N ILE A 8 1.47 -6.78 -2.30
CA ILE A 8 1.47 -5.43 -2.90
C ILE A 8 2.43 -4.51 -2.14
N LEU A 9 2.37 -4.54 -0.81
CA LEU A 9 3.31 -3.82 0.07
C LEU A 9 4.76 -4.16 -0.24
N ALA A 10 5.10 -5.44 -0.37
CA ALA A 10 6.45 -5.90 -0.64
C ALA A 10 6.95 -5.45 -2.02
N VAL A 11 6.07 -5.39 -3.02
CA VAL A 11 6.40 -4.84 -4.34
C VAL A 11 6.68 -3.34 -4.25
N ILE A 12 5.87 -2.56 -3.55
CA ILE A 12 6.11 -1.11 -3.40
C ILE A 12 7.41 -0.86 -2.62
N CYS A 13 7.62 -1.62 -1.54
CA CYS A 13 8.83 -1.55 -0.70
C CYS A 13 10.12 -1.88 -1.49
N LYS A 14 10.04 -2.66 -2.58
CA LYS A 14 11.19 -2.89 -3.47
C LYS A 14 11.63 -1.64 -4.23
N TYR A 15 10.71 -0.73 -4.53
CA TYR A 15 11.00 0.47 -5.31
C TYR A 15 11.20 1.70 -4.43
N ILE A 16 10.64 1.69 -3.22
CA ILE A 16 10.63 2.84 -2.31
C ILE A 16 10.83 2.31 -0.89
N GLN A 17 11.82 2.84 -0.18
CA GLN A 17 12.01 2.52 1.23
C GLN A 17 10.89 3.18 2.05
N ILE A 18 9.78 2.46 2.22
CA ILE A 18 8.65 2.89 3.03
C ILE A 18 8.36 1.89 4.14
N ASP A 19 8.00 2.40 5.30
CA ASP A 19 7.59 1.58 6.43
C ASP A 19 6.13 1.11 6.25
N PRO A 20 5.78 -0.11 6.70
CA PRO A 20 4.42 -0.61 6.65
C PRO A 20 3.44 0.23 7.48
N GLU A 21 3.95 1.02 8.44
CA GLU A 21 3.18 1.97 9.24
C GLU A 21 2.76 3.21 8.44
N MET A 22 3.44 3.52 7.33
CA MET A 22 3.10 4.61 6.41
C MET A 22 2.03 4.22 5.38
N LEU A 23 1.49 3.00 5.50
CA LEU A 23 0.50 2.46 4.58
C LEU A 23 -0.84 2.29 5.29
N ASN A 24 -1.78 3.16 4.92
CA ASN A 24 -3.14 3.09 5.41
C ASN A 24 -4.01 2.36 4.40
N VAL A 25 -4.74 1.34 4.86
CA VAL A 25 -5.52 0.50 3.94
C VAL A 25 -6.94 0.43 4.44
N GLN A 26 -7.84 0.89 3.58
CA GLN A 26 -9.26 0.88 3.82
C GLN A 26 -9.90 -0.18 2.93
N PHE A 27 -10.81 -0.93 3.55
CA PHE A 27 -11.63 -1.89 2.84
C PHE A 27 -13.08 -1.47 3.01
N GLU A 28 -13.71 -1.07 1.91
CA GLU A 28 -15.11 -0.71 1.87
C GLU A 28 -15.88 -1.76 1.08
N GLN A 29 -16.94 -2.31 1.66
CA GLN A 29 -17.90 -3.14 0.93
C GLN A 29 -19.09 -2.27 0.56
N LYS A 30 -19.28 -2.03 -0.75
CA LYS A 30 -20.43 -1.30 -1.28
C LYS A 30 -21.45 -2.31 -1.81
N GLY A 31 -22.46 -2.60 -0.99
CA GLY A 31 -23.50 -3.59 -1.32
C GLY A 31 -23.01 -5.04 -1.23
N ASP A 32 -23.81 -5.97 -1.76
CA ASP A 32 -23.57 -7.41 -1.63
C ASP A 32 -22.47 -7.97 -2.56
N ASP A 33 -22.09 -7.26 -3.64
CA ASP A 33 -21.20 -7.79 -4.68
C ASP A 33 -19.92 -6.96 -4.95
N ILE A 34 -19.73 -5.80 -4.30
CA ILE A 34 -18.60 -4.91 -4.59
C ILE A 34 -17.76 -4.69 -3.33
N SER A 35 -16.53 -5.20 -3.40
CA SER A 35 -15.49 -4.94 -2.41
C SER A 35 -14.45 -3.99 -3.00
N VAL A 36 -14.28 -2.83 -2.37
CA VAL A 36 -13.29 -1.80 -2.71
C VAL A 36 -12.16 -1.87 -1.69
N LEU A 37 -10.93 -2.01 -2.18
CA LEU A 37 -9.72 -1.96 -1.36
C LEU A 37 -8.92 -0.71 -1.75
N GLU A 38 -8.91 0.28 -0.87
CA GLU A 38 -8.11 1.49 -1.03
C GLU A 38 -6.80 1.37 -0.26
N LEU A 39 -5.70 1.58 -0.97
CA LEU A 39 -4.35 1.59 -0.41
C LEU A 39 -3.82 3.02 -0.47
N ASN A 40 -3.70 3.68 0.68
CA ASN A 40 -3.08 4.99 0.81
C ASN A 40 -1.64 4.81 1.28
N VAL A 41 -0.69 5.32 0.51
CA VAL A 41 0.74 5.29 0.84
C VAL A 41 1.23 6.70 1.10
N THR A 42 1.84 6.90 2.27
CA THR A 42 2.61 8.12 2.53
C THR A 42 4.04 7.83 2.11
N LEU A 43 4.48 8.53 1.07
CA LEU A 43 5.88 8.47 0.64
C LEU A 43 6.70 9.31 1.64
N PRO A 44 7.70 8.74 2.31
CA PRO A 44 8.68 9.54 3.02
C PRO A 44 9.44 10.39 2.01
N ASP A 45 9.92 11.55 2.46
CA ASP A 45 10.77 12.45 1.68
C ASP A 45 12.15 11.78 1.49
N THR A 46 12.22 10.78 0.62
CA THR A 46 13.48 10.28 0.08
C THR A 46 13.88 11.22 -1.06
N GLU A 47 14.57 12.30 -0.71
CA GLU A 47 15.54 12.88 -1.61
C GLU A 47 16.46 11.74 -2.12
N GLU A 48 16.65 11.72 -3.44
CA GLU A 48 17.61 10.88 -4.19
C GLU A 48 17.15 9.47 -4.58
N ALA A 49 16.32 9.40 -5.63
CA ALA A 49 16.47 8.33 -6.60
C ALA A 49 17.89 8.39 -7.20
N PRO A 50 18.74 7.35 -7.07
CA PRO A 50 20.02 7.35 -7.77
C PRO A 50 19.73 7.24 -9.28
N LYS A 51 20.38 8.12 -10.03
CA LYS A 51 20.41 8.13 -11.51
C LYS A 51 20.86 6.80 -12.11
#